data_AF-A0A0M9XT61-F1
#
_entry.id   AF-A0A0M9XT61-F1
#
_cell.length_a   1.000
_cell.length_b   1.000
_cell.length_c   1.000
_cell.angle_alpha   90.00
_cell.angle_beta   90.00
_cell.angle_gamma   90.00
#
_symmetry.space_group_name_H-M   'P 1'
#
loop_
_entity.id
_entity.type
_entity.pdbx_description
1 polymer ?
#
loop_
_entity_poly.entity_id
_entity_poly.type
_entity_poly.pdbx_seq_one_letter_code
_entity_poly.pdbx_strand_id
1 'polypeptide(L)'
;MDAVRIIAASRRGLAQARTVEEIVVEAWQAQALAEAVGSHLAISGPHEVRSRARGLGDAGGRTSAALLIPAPRIGGPRAAQLSEVRDTQEALRGLSWLLGEVCEALVGVVCAADEEGMYWTCVEAMDVADESRDRVTGILKHLAVRKRDMG
;
A
#
# COMPACT_ATOMS: atom_id res chain seq x y z
N MET A 1 7.58 -3.70 14.54
CA MET A 1 8.27 -4.26 13.36
C MET A 1 8.60 -3.11 12.40
N ASP A 2 9.68 -3.23 11.62
CA ASP A 2 10.08 -2.21 10.63
C ASP A 2 9.29 -2.34 9.32
N ALA A 3 8.99 -1.20 8.69
CA ALA A 3 8.22 -1.11 7.45
C ALA A 3 8.76 -1.99 6.31
N VAL A 4 10.08 -1.98 6.07
CA VAL A 4 10.70 -2.74 4.97
C VAL A 4 10.45 -4.24 5.14
N ARG A 5 10.47 -4.73 6.39
CA ARG A 5 10.18 -6.14 6.68
C ARG A 5 8.74 -6.52 6.42
N ILE A 6 7.78 -5.64 6.75
CA ILE A 6 6.36 -5.87 6.49
C ILE A 6 6.10 -5.84 4.98
N ILE A 7 6.67 -4.88 4.25
CA ILE A 7 6.59 -4.81 2.78
C ILE A 7 7.09 -6.12 2.15
N ALA A 8 8.26 -6.59 2.55
CA ALA A 8 8.82 -7.84 2.05
C ALA A 8 7.93 -9.06 2.36
N ALA A 9 7.22 -9.06 3.49
CA ALA A 9 6.26 -10.11 3.82
C ALA A 9 5.03 -10.06 2.91
N SER A 10 4.45 -8.87 2.66
CA SER A 10 3.32 -8.72 1.73
C SER A 10 3.71 -9.08 0.30
N ARG A 11 4.89 -8.67 -0.19
CA ARG A 11 5.37 -9.07 -1.53
C ARG A 11 5.49 -10.60 -1.67
N ARG A 12 5.98 -11.28 -0.64
CA ARG A 12 6.01 -12.76 -0.62
C ARG A 12 4.61 -13.36 -0.61
N GLY A 13 3.69 -12.82 0.18
CA GLY A 13 2.30 -13.25 0.21
C GLY A 13 1.66 -13.15 -1.18
N LEU A 14 1.80 -12.00 -1.83
CA LEU A 14 1.29 -11.76 -3.18
C LEU A 14 1.91 -12.73 -4.21
N ALA A 15 3.22 -12.95 -4.18
CA ALA A 15 3.89 -13.90 -5.09
C ALA A 15 3.47 -15.36 -4.87
N GLN A 16 3.01 -15.69 -3.66
CA GLN A 16 2.53 -17.02 -3.28
C GLN A 16 1.03 -17.20 -3.50
N ALA A 17 0.27 -16.11 -3.67
CA ALA A 17 -1.16 -16.16 -3.96
C ALA A 17 -1.43 -16.99 -5.22
N ARG A 18 -2.42 -17.86 -5.14
CA ARG A 18 -2.90 -18.76 -6.20
C ARG A 18 -4.40 -18.60 -6.44
N THR A 19 -5.13 -18.01 -5.50
CA THR A 19 -6.56 -17.72 -5.67
C THR A 19 -6.84 -16.23 -5.76
N VAL A 20 -8.01 -15.91 -6.30
CA VAL A 20 -8.53 -14.53 -6.39
C VAL A 20 -8.64 -13.90 -5.00
N GLU A 21 -9.14 -14.65 -4.02
CA GLU A 21 -9.30 -14.19 -2.64
C GLU A 21 -7.95 -13.86 -2.00
N GLU A 22 -6.92 -14.68 -2.24
CA GLU A 22 -5.58 -14.43 -1.75
C GLU A 22 -4.97 -13.15 -2.34
N ILE A 23 -5.17 -12.90 -3.64
CA ILE A 23 -4.72 -11.67 -4.31
C ILE A 23 -5.40 -10.44 -3.70
N VAL A 24 -6.72 -10.48 -3.50
CA VAL A 24 -7.45 -9.35 -2.92
C VAL A 24 -7.10 -9.12 -1.45
N VAL A 25 -6.86 -10.18 -0.68
CA VAL A 25 -6.32 -10.05 0.69
C VAL A 25 -4.97 -9.36 0.67
N GLU A 26 -4.08 -9.71 -0.25
CA GLU A 26 -2.77 -9.08 -0.37
C GLU A 26 -2.86 -7.62 -0.86
N ALA A 27 -3.83 -7.30 -1.72
CA ALA A 27 -4.16 -5.92 -2.09
C ALA A 27 -4.61 -5.09 -0.88
N TRP A 28 -5.50 -5.65 -0.04
CA TRP A 28 -5.91 -5.01 1.21
C TRP A 28 -4.72 -4.81 2.17
N GLN A 29 -3.86 -5.81 2.31
CA GLN A 29 -2.65 -5.73 3.15
C GLN A 29 -1.69 -4.62 2.69
N ALA A 30 -1.53 -4.46 1.37
CA ALA A 30 -0.71 -3.40 0.79
C ALA A 30 -1.28 -2.01 1.07
N GLN A 31 -2.61 -1.85 1.01
CA GLN A 31 -3.27 -0.58 1.35
C GLN A 31 -3.16 -0.22 2.82
N ALA A 32 -3.48 -1.16 3.72
CA ALA A 32 -3.33 -0.94 5.15
C ALA A 32 -1.88 -0.57 5.51
N LEU A 33 -0.90 -1.13 4.79
CA LEU A 33 0.52 -0.78 4.96
C LEU A 33 0.85 0.62 4.44
N ALA A 34 0.29 1.04 3.30
CA ALA A 34 0.44 2.39 2.79
C ALA A 34 -0.10 3.43 3.79
N GLU A 35 -1.30 3.19 4.34
CA GLU A 35 -1.91 4.03 5.37
C GLU A 35 -1.05 4.11 6.63
N ALA A 36 -0.57 2.96 7.13
CA ALA A 36 0.23 2.90 8.34
C ALA A 36 1.58 3.61 8.17
N VAL A 37 2.24 3.44 7.03
CA VAL A 37 3.49 4.15 6.71
C VAL A 37 3.24 5.65 6.55
N GLY A 38 2.17 6.05 5.85
CA GLY A 38 1.78 7.44 5.71
C GLY A 38 1.49 8.12 7.06
N SER A 39 0.72 7.46 7.91
CA SER A 39 0.40 7.92 9.27
C SER A 39 1.65 8.06 10.14
N HIS A 40 2.55 7.07 10.09
CA HIS A 40 3.81 7.12 10.82
C HIS A 40 4.69 8.29 10.36
N LEU A 41 4.85 8.47 9.05
CA LEU A 41 5.63 9.57 8.48
C LEU A 41 5.00 10.94 8.70
N ALA A 42 3.67 11.03 8.80
CA ALA A 42 2.96 12.27 9.14
C ALA A 42 3.29 12.77 10.56
N ILE A 43 3.56 11.85 11.48
CA ILE A 43 3.88 12.13 12.89
C ILE A 43 5.39 12.30 13.09
N SER A 44 6.16 11.30 12.65
CA SER A 44 7.58 11.14 12.99
C SER A 44 8.53 11.46 11.83
N GLY A 45 8.02 11.60 10.61
CA GLY A 45 8.86 11.85 9.43
C GLY A 45 9.47 13.25 9.38
N PRO A 46 10.37 13.51 8.41
CA PRO A 46 10.92 14.84 8.14
C PRO A 46 9.80 15.86 7.86
N HIS A 47 9.99 17.11 8.28
CA HIS A 47 8.94 18.15 8.20
C HIS A 47 8.41 18.33 6.76
N GLU A 48 9.27 18.17 5.76
CA GLU A 48 8.96 18.30 4.34
C GLU A 48 8.06 17.18 3.80
N VAL A 49 8.07 16.03 4.48
CA VAL A 49 7.30 14.83 4.11
C VAL A 49 5.96 14.79 4.84
N ARG A 50 5.86 15.35 6.06
CA ARG A 50 4.68 15.21 6.92
C ARG A 50 3.36 15.58 6.27
N SER A 51 3.30 16.70 5.55
CA SER A 51 2.04 17.16 4.91
C SER A 51 1.58 16.22 3.80
N ARG A 52 2.51 15.70 2.99
CA ARG A 52 2.21 14.72 1.92
C ARG A 52 1.91 13.34 2.49
N ALA A 53 2.60 12.96 3.57
CA ALA A 53 2.40 11.69 4.25
C ALA A 53 1.02 11.59 4.92
N ARG A 54 0.45 12.71 5.40
CA ARG A 54 -0.96 12.74 5.87
C ARG A 54 -1.91 12.27 4.77
N GLY A 55 -1.76 12.81 3.56
CA GLY A 55 -2.56 12.36 2.42
C GLY A 55 -2.42 10.86 2.16
N LEU A 56 -1.23 10.29 2.30
CA LEU A 56 -1.04 8.84 2.17
C LEU A 56 -1.72 8.06 3.32
N GLY A 57 -1.67 8.57 4.54
CA GLY A 57 -2.37 8.00 5.71
C GLY A 57 -3.89 8.03 5.59
N ASP A 58 -4.44 9.09 5.01
CA ASP A 58 -5.88 9.30 4.87
C ASP A 58 -6.49 8.55 3.67
N ALA A 59 -5.67 8.08 2.72
CA ALA A 59 -6.13 7.49 1.47
C ALA A 59 -6.92 6.19 1.68
N GLY A 60 -6.54 5.37 2.65
CA GLY A 60 -7.10 4.03 2.78
C GLY A 60 -8.26 3.86 3.78
N GLY A 61 -8.69 4.95 4.43
CA GLY A 61 -9.98 5.01 5.12
C GLY A 61 -11.19 4.71 4.19
N ARG A 62 -10.99 4.76 2.87
CA ARG A 62 -12.00 4.39 1.85
C ARG A 62 -11.97 2.91 1.48
N THR A 63 -10.82 2.25 1.53
CA THR A 63 -10.63 0.86 1.04
C THR A 63 -11.08 -0.21 2.02
N SER A 64 -11.02 0.05 3.32
CA SER A 64 -11.50 -0.90 4.34
C SER A 64 -13.02 -1.13 4.27
N ALA A 65 -13.78 -0.25 3.61
CA ALA A 65 -15.21 -0.40 3.40
C ALA A 65 -15.56 -1.00 2.01
N ALA A 66 -14.69 -0.83 1.00
CA ALA A 66 -14.95 -1.21 -0.39
C ALA A 66 -14.50 -2.64 -0.74
N LEU A 67 -13.48 -3.18 -0.07
CA LEU A 67 -13.11 -4.59 -0.23
C LEU A 67 -14.09 -5.45 0.57
N LEU A 68 -15.19 -5.84 -0.08
CA LEU A 68 -16.25 -6.75 0.39
C LEU A 68 -15.77 -8.18 0.75
N ILE A 69 -14.47 -8.39 0.91
CA ILE A 69 -13.97 -9.61 1.54
C ILE A 69 -14.23 -9.47 3.04
N PRO A 70 -14.90 -10.43 3.69
CA PRO A 70 -14.87 -10.49 5.14
C PRO A 70 -13.40 -10.62 5.52
N ALA A 71 -12.80 -9.51 5.98
CA ALA A 71 -11.41 -9.39 6.39
C ALA A 71 -10.95 -10.68 7.06
N PRO A 72 -9.70 -11.14 6.87
CA PRO A 72 -9.22 -12.40 7.44
C PRO A 72 -9.61 -12.42 8.92
N ARG A 73 -10.54 -13.34 9.26
CA ARG A 73 -11.33 -13.30 10.51
C ARG A 73 -10.50 -13.46 11.78
N ILE A 74 -9.17 -13.55 11.65
CA ILE A 74 -8.20 -13.69 12.73
C ILE A 74 -6.90 -12.96 12.31
N GLY A 75 -6.54 -11.87 13.00
CA GLY A 75 -5.17 -11.31 12.97
C GLY A 75 -4.98 -9.88 12.42
N GLY A 76 -5.99 -9.29 11.77
CA GLY A 76 -5.90 -7.92 11.24
C GLY A 76 -4.82 -7.73 10.14
N PRO A 77 -4.57 -6.48 9.69
CA PRO A 77 -3.53 -6.24 8.70
C PRO A 77 -2.15 -6.39 9.35
N ARG A 78 -1.17 -6.92 8.60
CA ARG A 78 0.25 -6.99 9.00
C ARG A 78 0.80 -5.59 9.33
N ALA A 79 0.22 -4.55 8.72
CA ALA A 79 0.49 -3.16 9.02
C ALA A 79 0.30 -2.78 10.51
N ALA A 80 -0.57 -3.48 11.25
CA ALA A 80 -0.75 -3.27 12.69
C ALA A 80 0.51 -3.60 13.51
N GLN A 81 1.45 -4.35 12.94
CA GLN A 81 2.75 -4.66 13.57
C GLN A 81 3.80 -3.56 13.34
N LEU A 82 3.49 -2.54 12.53
CA LEU A 82 4.39 -1.43 12.25
C LEU A 82 4.65 -0.63 13.53
N SER A 83 5.92 -0.50 13.90
CA SER A 83 6.34 0.32 15.04
C SER A 83 7.25 1.48 14.62
N GLU A 84 7.90 1.35 13.47
CA GLU A 84 8.90 2.31 13.00
C GLU A 84 9.08 2.23 11.48
N VAL A 85 9.53 3.34 10.91
CA VAL A 85 10.02 3.44 9.54
C VAL A 85 11.47 3.90 9.63
N ARG A 86 12.43 2.97 9.63
CA ARG A 86 13.86 3.30 9.84
C ARG A 86 14.49 3.99 8.64
N ASP A 87 14.28 3.41 7.46
CA ASP A 87 14.70 3.99 6.19
C ASP A 87 13.46 4.41 5.40
N THR A 88 13.13 5.70 5.49
CA THR A 88 11.97 6.28 4.80
C THR A 88 12.04 6.09 3.30
N GLN A 89 13.23 6.24 2.69
CA GLN A 89 13.34 6.19 1.24
C GLN A 89 13.18 4.76 0.73
N GLU A 90 13.80 3.80 1.42
CA GLU A 90 13.69 2.39 1.07
C GLU A 90 12.28 1.84 1.32
N ALA A 91 11.66 2.21 2.45
CA ALA A 91 10.28 1.84 2.74
C ALA A 91 9.31 2.38 1.67
N LEU A 92 9.45 3.65 1.27
CA LEU A 92 8.59 4.23 0.23
C LEU A 92 8.83 3.59 -1.15
N ARG A 93 10.07 3.25 -1.52
CA ARG A 93 10.34 2.52 -2.78
C ARG A 93 9.74 1.13 -2.77
N GLY A 94 9.97 0.39 -1.70
CA GLY A 94 9.41 -0.95 -1.53
C GLY A 94 7.88 -0.94 -1.57
N LEU A 95 7.25 0.07 -0.97
CA LEU A 95 5.81 0.26 -1.00
C LEU A 95 5.31 0.60 -2.42
N SER A 96 5.99 1.50 -3.13
CA SER A 96 5.66 1.84 -4.52
C SER A 96 5.68 0.61 -5.44
N TRP A 97 6.69 -0.26 -5.29
CA TRP A 97 6.76 -1.52 -6.02
C TRP A 97 5.65 -2.49 -5.64
N LEU A 98 5.41 -2.70 -4.34
CA LEU A 98 4.34 -3.58 -3.87
C LEU A 98 2.97 -3.15 -4.43
N LEU A 99 2.66 -1.84 -4.42
CA LEU A 99 1.42 -1.31 -4.97
C LEU A 99 1.31 -1.56 -6.49
N GLY A 100 2.43 -1.45 -7.22
CA GLY A 100 2.49 -1.82 -8.64
C GLY A 100 2.21 -3.32 -8.87
N GLU A 101 2.88 -4.20 -8.12
CA GLU A 101 2.67 -5.65 -8.19
C GLU A 101 1.22 -6.03 -7.87
N VAL A 102 0.59 -5.35 -6.91
CA VAL A 102 -0.84 -5.52 -6.59
C VAL A 102 -1.73 -5.13 -7.77
N CYS A 103 -1.50 -3.97 -8.40
CA CYS A 103 -2.28 -3.57 -9.57
C CYS A 103 -2.15 -4.60 -10.71
N GLU A 104 -0.93 -5.08 -10.97
CA GLU A 104 -0.66 -6.11 -11.99
C GLU A 104 -1.41 -7.42 -11.68
N ALA A 105 -1.42 -7.86 -10.42
CA ALA A 105 -2.15 -9.06 -10.02
C ALA A 105 -3.67 -8.89 -10.15
N LEU A 106 -4.21 -7.72 -9.76
CA LEU A 106 -5.64 -7.42 -9.87
C LEU A 106 -6.12 -7.32 -11.32
N VAL A 107 -5.29 -6.87 -12.27
CA VAL A 107 -5.61 -6.95 -13.71
C VAL A 107 -5.90 -8.39 -14.12
N GLY A 108 -5.08 -9.34 -13.67
CA GLY A 108 -5.31 -10.76 -13.92
C GLY A 108 -6.65 -11.26 -13.37
N VAL A 109 -7.03 -10.80 -12.18
CA VAL A 109 -8.34 -11.12 -11.57
C VAL A 109 -9.49 -10.51 -12.37
N VAL A 110 -9.40 -9.24 -12.76
CA VAL A 110 -10.39 -8.54 -13.58
C VAL A 110 -10.63 -9.26 -14.90
N CYS A 111 -9.56 -9.72 -15.56
CA CYS A 111 -9.67 -10.45 -16.82
C CYS A 111 -10.33 -11.83 -16.67
N ALA A 112 -10.31 -12.42 -15.48
CA ALA A 112 -10.92 -13.72 -15.18
C ALA A 112 -12.26 -13.61 -14.43
N ALA A 113 -12.72 -12.38 -14.14
CA ALA A 113 -13.93 -12.17 -13.36
C ALA A 113 -15.17 -12.37 -14.24
N ASP A 114 -15.88 -13.47 -14.02
CA ASP A 114 -17.20 -13.73 -14.62
C ASP A 114 -18.33 -13.01 -13.87
N GLU A 115 -18.07 -12.57 -12.63
CA GLU A 115 -19.03 -11.90 -11.76
C GLU A 115 -18.82 -10.37 -11.77
N GLU A 116 -19.87 -9.62 -12.15
CA GLU A 116 -19.84 -8.15 -12.25
C GLU A 116 -19.43 -7.46 -10.93
N GLY A 117 -19.84 -8.00 -9.79
CA GLY A 117 -19.45 -7.47 -8.48
C GLY A 117 -17.94 -7.56 -8.22
N MET A 118 -17.32 -8.69 -8.60
CA MET A 118 -15.88 -8.91 -8.42
C MET A 118 -15.05 -8.00 -9.33
N TYR A 119 -15.53 -7.78 -10.56
CA TYR A 119 -14.93 -6.85 -11.51
C TYR A 119 -14.82 -5.44 -10.89
N TRP A 120 -15.93 -4.88 -10.42
CA TRP A 120 -15.95 -3.52 -9.87
C TRP A 120 -15.12 -3.40 -8.59
N THR A 121 -15.19 -4.37 -7.69
CA THR A 121 -14.32 -4.39 -6.49
C THR A 121 -12.84 -4.38 -6.84
N CYS A 122 -12.42 -5.14 -7.86
CA CYS A 122 -11.01 -5.13 -8.29
C CYS A 122 -10.61 -3.81 -8.94
N VAL A 123 -11.48 -3.21 -9.75
CA VAL A 123 -11.24 -1.90 -10.37
C VAL A 123 -11.06 -0.81 -9.31
N GLU A 124 -11.92 -0.78 -8.30
CA GLU A 124 -11.79 0.17 -7.17
C GLU A 124 -10.48 -0.08 -6.39
N ALA A 125 -10.13 -1.33 -6.14
CA ALA A 125 -8.89 -1.68 -5.45
C ALA A 125 -7.65 -1.24 -6.24
N MET A 126 -7.68 -1.36 -7.57
CA MET A 126 -6.62 -0.87 -8.47
C MET A 126 -6.51 0.65 -8.45
N ASP A 127 -7.63 1.38 -8.50
CA ASP A 127 -7.64 2.85 -8.46
C ASP A 127 -7.01 3.38 -7.15
N VAL A 128 -7.40 2.81 -6.01
CA VAL A 128 -6.82 3.19 -4.71
C VAL A 128 -5.34 2.78 -4.62
N ALA A 129 -4.93 1.67 -5.22
CA ALA A 129 -3.52 1.26 -5.29
C ALA A 129 -2.67 2.20 -6.14
N ASP A 130 -3.20 2.62 -7.28
CA ASP A 130 -2.52 3.59 -8.15
C ASP A 130 -2.43 4.97 -7.48
N GLU A 131 -3.52 5.45 -6.86
CA GLU A 131 -3.50 6.72 -6.13
C GLU A 131 -2.48 6.71 -4.97
N SER A 132 -2.44 5.64 -4.18
CA SER A 132 -1.43 5.46 -3.12
C SER A 132 -0.01 5.44 -3.71
N ARG A 133 0.19 4.79 -4.86
CA ARG A 133 1.50 4.71 -5.54
C ARG A 133 1.95 6.08 -6.05
N ASP A 134 1.05 6.88 -6.58
CA ASP A 134 1.31 8.25 -7.03
C ASP A 134 1.69 9.16 -5.88
N ARG A 135 0.99 9.06 -4.74
CA ARG A 135 1.33 9.80 -3.51
C ARG A 135 2.72 9.43 -3.00
N VAL A 136 3.03 8.13 -2.93
CA VAL A 136 4.37 7.63 -2.54
C VAL A 136 5.45 8.17 -3.49
N THR A 137 5.20 8.12 -4.80
CA THR A 137 6.11 8.64 -5.82
C THR A 137 6.33 10.15 -5.66
N GLY A 138 5.28 10.90 -5.35
CA GLY A 138 5.36 12.33 -5.05
C GLY A 138 6.24 12.63 -3.83
N ILE A 139 6.14 11.83 -2.78
CA ILE A 139 7.00 11.96 -1.58
C ILE A 139 8.47 11.66 -1.94
N LEU A 140 8.73 10.59 -2.67
CA LEU A 140 10.09 10.21 -3.10
C LEU A 140 10.74 11.29 -3.96
N LYS A 141 10.01 11.86 -4.92
CA LYS A 141 10.50 12.97 -5.75
C LYS A 141 10.87 14.18 -4.90
N HIS A 142 10.05 14.51 -3.89
CA HIS A 142 10.32 15.64 -3.01
C HIS A 142 11.58 15.44 -2.15
N LEU A 143 11.78 14.22 -1.62
CA LEU A 143 12.99 13.84 -0.89
C LEU A 143 14.25 13.94 -1.77
N ALA A 144 14.17 13.50 -3.03
CA ALA A 144 15.29 13.55 -3.95
C ALA A 144 15.73 14.98 -4.31
N VAL A 145 14.77 15.89 -4.56
CA VAL A 145 15.07 17.31 -4.84
C VAL A 145 15.79 17.96 -3.66
N ARG A 146 15.30 17.73 -2.44
CA ARG A 146 15.92 18.27 -1.22
C ARG A 146 17.36 17.79 -1.00
N LYS A 147 17.64 16.51 -1.27
CA LYS A 147 18.99 15.96 -1.15
C LYS A 147 19.98 16.65 -2.11
N ARG A 148 19.51 17.08 -3.28
CA ARG A 148 20.30 17.82 -4.27
C ARG A 148 20.54 19.28 -3.87
N ASP A 149 19.58 19.92 -3.20
CA ASP A 149 19.73 21.31 -2.74
C ASP A 149 20.68 21.45 -1.53
N MET A 150 20.97 20.35 -0.82
CA MET A 150 21.84 20.31 0.37
C MET A 150 23.25 19.73 0.10
N GLY A 151 23.57 19.37 -1.14
CA GLY A 151 24.87 18.81 -1.55
C GLY A 151 25.57 19.73 -2.54
#